data_AF-A0A844HS71-F1
#
_entry.id   AF-A0A844HS71-F1
#
_cell.length_a   1.000
_cell.length_b   1.000
_cell.length_c   1.000
_cell.angle_alpha   90.00
_cell.angle_beta   90.00
_cell.angle_gamma   90.00
#
_symmetry.space_group_name_H-M   'P 1'
#
loop_
_entity.id
_entity.type
_entity.pdbx_description
1 polymer ?
#
loop_
_entity_poly.entity_id
_entity_poly.type
_entity_poly.pdbx_seq_one_letter_code
_entity_poly.pdbx_strand_id
1 'polypeptide(L)'
;MKAQPAPQTGRCCARRCQRRETDAGPSPRFSWCIHPVKCFDWHSGICLRLSSHYPPRNFQDVEEDMSHIIRINREGVSNEALESCSVVPAEAVLSGEAIEKGALHLTEGKVTIGTWECTPYAEILAYPNMTEYTTVLSGRVAITDADGTVQEFGPGDNYVLKSGFEGRFEVLETLRKIYVLIED
;
A
#
# COMPACT_ATOMS: atom_id res chain seq x y z
N MET A 1 -0.41 42.05 -40.06
CA MET A 1 -0.66 43.02 -38.98
C MET A 1 -2.07 42.83 -38.43
N LYS A 2 -2.19 42.22 -37.25
CA LYS A 2 -3.19 42.53 -36.22
C LYS A 2 -2.82 41.67 -35.00
N ALA A 3 -2.23 42.33 -34.01
CA ALA A 3 -1.88 41.76 -32.72
C ALA A 3 -3.12 41.64 -31.84
N GLN A 4 -3.20 40.58 -31.04
CA GLN A 4 -4.07 40.50 -29.87
C GLN A 4 -3.20 40.25 -28.62
N PRO A 5 -3.57 40.81 -27.46
CA PRO A 5 -2.68 40.98 -26.31
C PRO A 5 -2.60 39.74 -25.40
N ALA A 6 -1.47 39.61 -24.71
CA ALA A 6 -1.27 38.75 -23.54
C ALA A 6 -1.49 39.56 -22.22
N PRO A 7 -1.34 38.94 -21.04
CA PRO A 7 -2.40 38.46 -20.15
C PRO A 7 -2.73 39.44 -19.01
N GLN A 8 -3.96 39.39 -18.48
CA GLN A 8 -4.32 40.14 -17.28
C GLN A 8 -3.93 39.39 -16.00
N THR A 9 -3.09 40.06 -15.23
CA THR A 9 -2.62 39.74 -13.89
C THR A 9 -3.74 39.86 -12.86
N GLY A 10 -3.96 38.81 -12.07
CA GLY A 10 -4.80 38.85 -10.87
C GLY A 10 -4.04 38.33 -9.65
N ARG A 11 -3.31 39.21 -8.97
CA ARG A 11 -2.86 39.00 -7.58
C ARG A 11 -4.04 39.35 -6.68
N CYS A 12 -4.39 38.48 -5.74
CA CYS A 12 -5.00 38.94 -4.49
C CYS A 12 -4.41 38.19 -3.29
N CYS A 13 -4.08 38.99 -2.28
CA CYS A 13 -3.27 38.67 -1.11
C CYS A 13 -3.98 37.76 -0.09
N ALA A 14 -3.11 37.16 0.72
CA ALA A 14 -3.38 36.44 1.95
C ALA A 14 -4.41 37.08 2.89
N ARG A 15 -5.11 36.24 3.67
CA ARG A 15 -5.09 36.33 5.15
C ARG A 15 -5.69 35.09 5.83
N ARG A 16 -4.82 34.51 6.67
CA ARG A 16 -5.05 33.61 7.80
C ARG A 16 -6.15 34.16 8.71
N CYS A 17 -7.12 33.33 9.10
CA CYS A 17 -8.06 33.64 10.18
C CYS A 17 -7.85 32.64 11.32
N GLN A 18 -6.96 32.99 12.25
CA GLN A 18 -6.89 32.41 13.59
C GLN A 18 -7.82 33.26 14.49
N ARG A 19 -8.80 32.63 15.15
CA ARG A 19 -9.42 33.12 16.40
C ARG A 19 -8.99 32.14 17.49
N ARG A 20 -8.08 32.57 18.37
CA ARG A 20 -8.31 33.21 19.68
C ARG A 20 -8.76 32.19 20.72
N GLU A 21 -7.75 31.70 21.44
CA GLU A 21 -7.86 31.25 22.82
C GLU A 21 -8.42 32.39 23.69
N THR A 22 -9.40 32.05 24.53
CA THR A 22 -9.78 32.85 25.70
C THR A 22 -10.09 31.88 26.85
N ASP A 23 -9.31 32.00 27.91
CA ASP A 23 -9.64 31.85 29.33
C ASP A 23 -10.24 30.55 29.90
N ALA A 24 -9.35 29.85 30.61
CA ALA A 24 -9.49 29.22 31.93
C ALA A 24 -10.86 29.22 32.65
N GLY A 25 -11.32 28.03 33.08
CA GLY A 25 -12.32 27.84 34.14
C GLY A 25 -13.08 26.50 34.07
N PRO A 26 -13.43 25.85 35.20
CA PRO A 26 -13.34 24.40 35.36
C PRO A 26 -14.55 23.57 34.90
N SER A 27 -14.28 22.26 34.78
CA SER A 27 -15.16 21.15 34.41
C SER A 27 -16.55 21.14 35.05
N PRO A 28 -17.58 20.70 34.31
CA PRO A 28 -18.76 20.09 34.91
C PRO A 28 -18.57 18.58 35.02
N ARG A 29 -18.43 18.10 36.27
CA ARG A 29 -18.67 16.70 36.63
C ARG A 29 -20.15 16.41 36.43
N PHE A 30 -20.49 15.44 35.60
CA PHE A 30 -21.80 14.78 35.66
C PHE A 30 -21.60 13.34 36.10
N SER A 31 -21.72 13.15 37.42
CA SER A 31 -21.98 11.86 38.06
C SER A 31 -23.46 11.58 37.91
N TRP A 32 -23.80 10.43 37.31
CA TRP A 32 -25.12 9.84 37.46
C TRP A 32 -24.98 8.61 38.36
N CYS A 33 -25.73 8.67 39.45
CA CYS A 33 -25.80 7.65 40.48
C CYS A 33 -26.88 6.59 40.17
N ILE A 34 -26.50 5.32 40.35
CA ILE A 34 -27.15 4.30 41.18
C ILE A 34 -28.48 3.65 40.69
N HIS A 35 -28.33 2.41 40.16
CA HIS A 35 -29.05 1.14 40.47
C HIS A 35 -30.53 0.95 40.04
N PRO A 36 -31.07 -0.31 39.90
CA PRO A 36 -30.74 -1.45 40.77
C PRO A 36 -30.74 -2.90 40.20
N VAL A 37 -30.13 -3.75 41.04
CA VAL A 37 -30.30 -5.20 41.24
C VAL A 37 -30.31 -6.18 40.07
N LYS A 38 -29.35 -7.12 40.10
CA LYS A 38 -29.65 -8.55 40.32
C LYS A 38 -28.55 -9.19 41.19
N CYS A 39 -28.88 -9.43 42.46
CA CYS A 39 -28.23 -10.45 43.26
C CYS A 39 -28.64 -11.81 42.70
N PHE A 40 -27.67 -12.67 42.41
CA PHE A 40 -27.92 -14.10 42.25
C PHE A 40 -27.27 -14.81 43.42
N ASP A 41 -28.11 -15.37 44.28
CA ASP A 41 -27.76 -16.19 45.41
C ASP A 41 -27.50 -17.62 44.91
N TRP A 42 -26.34 -18.18 45.19
CA TRP A 42 -26.08 -19.61 45.03
C TRP A 42 -25.54 -20.15 46.34
N HIS A 43 -26.45 -20.69 47.16
CA HIS A 43 -26.11 -21.61 48.24
C HIS A 43 -26.10 -23.05 47.71
N SER A 44 -25.14 -23.84 48.20
CA SER A 44 -24.71 -25.20 47.83
C SER A 44 -23.58 -25.21 46.79
N GLY A 45 -22.30 -25.30 47.14
CA GLY A 45 -21.73 -26.19 48.14
C GLY A 45 -21.48 -27.57 47.54
N ILE A 46 -20.46 -27.68 46.66
CA ILE A 46 -19.59 -28.85 46.48
C ILE A 46 -18.40 -28.41 45.62
N CYS A 47 -17.22 -28.46 46.24
CA CYS A 47 -15.93 -28.22 45.63
C CYS A 47 -15.38 -29.58 45.17
N LEU A 48 -15.40 -29.85 43.87
CA LEU A 48 -14.62 -30.94 43.27
C LEU A 48 -13.53 -30.32 42.41
N ARG A 49 -12.31 -30.35 42.95
CA ARG A 49 -11.07 -30.11 42.21
C ARG A 49 -10.94 -31.18 41.12
N LEU A 50 -11.10 -30.79 39.87
CA LEU A 50 -10.41 -31.43 38.76
C LEU A 50 -9.40 -30.41 38.22
N SER A 51 -8.14 -30.62 38.57
CA SER A 51 -7.00 -29.86 38.10
C SER A 51 -6.78 -30.15 36.61
N SER A 52 -7.48 -29.43 35.75
CA SER A 52 -7.06 -29.28 34.35
C SER A 52 -5.94 -28.25 34.34
N HIS A 53 -4.69 -28.73 34.34
CA HIS A 53 -3.53 -27.89 34.04
C HIS A 53 -3.57 -27.54 32.54
N TYR A 54 -4.41 -26.58 32.17
CA TYR A 54 -4.12 -25.76 31.01
C TYR A 54 -3.26 -24.60 31.47
N PRO A 55 -2.07 -24.38 30.89
CA PRO A 55 -1.35 -23.14 31.15
C PRO A 55 -2.26 -21.97 30.72
N PRO A 56 -2.23 -20.84 31.43
CA PRO A 56 -2.86 -19.63 30.91
C PRO A 56 -2.22 -19.34 29.55
N ARG A 57 -3.02 -19.43 28.47
CA ARG A 57 -2.61 -18.84 27.21
C ARG A 57 -2.44 -17.36 27.50
N ASN A 58 -1.20 -16.88 27.38
CA ASN A 58 -0.92 -15.45 27.32
C ASN A 58 -1.80 -14.87 26.19
N PHE A 59 -2.93 -14.29 26.57
CA PHE A 59 -3.71 -13.37 25.76
C PHE A 59 -2.97 -12.03 25.80
N GLN A 60 -1.77 -12.01 25.21
CA GLN A 60 -1.08 -10.78 24.86
C GLN A 60 -0.99 -10.79 23.35
N ASP A 61 -1.99 -10.10 22.79
CA ASP A 61 -1.88 -9.24 21.61
C ASP A 61 -1.65 -9.95 20.29
N VAL A 62 -2.71 -10.58 19.78
CA VAL A 62 -3.00 -10.48 18.35
C VAL A 62 -4.06 -9.39 18.22
N GLU A 63 -3.64 -8.13 18.25
CA GLU A 63 -4.43 -7.09 17.59
C GLU A 63 -4.39 -7.44 16.10
N GLU A 64 -5.34 -8.27 15.64
CA GLU A 64 -5.68 -8.28 14.22
C GLU A 64 -6.03 -6.83 13.88
N ASP A 65 -5.20 -6.20 13.06
CA ASP A 65 -5.40 -4.83 12.60
C ASP A 65 -6.75 -4.77 11.86
N MET A 66 -7.80 -4.34 12.58
CA MET A 66 -9.15 -4.15 12.04
C MET A 66 -9.24 -2.91 11.13
N SER A 67 -8.12 -2.24 10.83
CA SER A 67 -8.09 -1.12 9.90
C SER A 67 -8.39 -1.61 8.49
N HIS A 68 -9.46 -1.09 7.90
CA HIS A 68 -9.72 -1.19 6.46
C HIS A 68 -8.86 -0.24 5.62
N ILE A 69 -7.85 0.41 6.21
CA ILE A 69 -6.95 1.36 5.54
C ILE A 69 -5.53 0.79 5.55
N ILE A 70 -5.00 0.49 4.36
CA ILE A 70 -3.59 0.14 4.16
C ILE A 70 -2.87 1.41 3.69
N ARG A 71 -2.04 1.98 4.56
CA ARG A 71 -1.21 3.13 4.21
C ARG A 71 0.03 2.65 3.48
N ILE A 72 0.21 3.06 2.22
CA ILE A 72 1.47 2.93 1.49
C ILE A 72 2.16 4.30 1.54
N ASN A 73 3.38 4.36 2.06
CA ASN A 73 4.14 5.62 2.16
C ASN A 73 4.78 6.01 0.81
N ARG A 74 5.56 7.10 0.79
CA ARG A 74 6.16 7.61 -0.46
C ARG A 74 7.23 6.69 -1.02
N GLU A 75 7.80 5.87 -0.15
CA GLU A 75 8.83 4.90 -0.45
C GLU A 75 8.24 3.59 -0.99
N GLY A 76 6.90 3.48 -1.08
CA GLY A 76 6.20 2.31 -1.57
C GLY A 76 6.10 1.17 -0.56
N VAL A 77 6.23 1.44 0.74
CA VAL A 77 6.09 0.39 1.76
C VAL A 77 4.88 0.65 2.63
N SER A 78 4.20 -0.43 3.03
CA SER A 78 3.09 -0.38 3.98
C SER A 78 3.59 -0.60 5.40
N ASN A 79 3.51 -1.83 5.90
CA ASN A 79 3.89 -2.20 7.26
C ASN A 79 5.32 -2.75 7.31
N GLU A 80 5.73 -3.50 6.29
CA GLU A 80 7.03 -4.18 6.22
C GLU A 80 7.94 -3.56 5.16
N ALA A 81 9.25 -3.72 5.36
CA ALA A 81 10.26 -3.32 4.39
C ALA A 81 10.23 -4.21 3.14
N LEU A 82 10.91 -3.79 2.07
CA LEU A 82 11.11 -4.65 0.90
C LEU A 82 12.02 -5.83 1.26
N GLU A 83 11.57 -7.04 0.97
CA GLU A 83 12.31 -8.27 1.17
C GLU A 83 12.75 -8.86 -0.17
N SER A 84 13.85 -9.63 -0.18
CA SER A 84 14.30 -10.31 -1.39
C SER A 84 13.22 -11.25 -1.94
N CYS A 85 12.97 -11.17 -3.24
CA CYS A 85 12.03 -12.04 -3.95
C CYS A 85 12.68 -12.58 -5.24
N SER A 86 11.97 -13.47 -5.94
CA SER A 86 12.40 -14.07 -7.21
C SER A 86 11.17 -14.27 -8.08
N VAL A 87 10.63 -13.19 -8.64
CA VAL A 87 9.44 -13.23 -9.50
C VAL A 87 9.78 -13.15 -10.99
N VAL A 88 11.01 -12.73 -11.33
CA VAL A 88 11.56 -12.81 -12.68
C VAL A 88 12.12 -14.22 -12.90
N PRO A 89 11.58 -14.99 -13.85
CA PRO A 89 12.13 -16.31 -14.18
C PRO A 89 13.49 -16.16 -14.88
N ALA A 90 14.48 -16.93 -14.44
CA ALA A 90 15.87 -16.81 -14.93
C ALA A 90 15.97 -17.04 -16.45
N GLU A 91 15.10 -17.86 -17.02
CA GLU A 91 15.02 -18.15 -18.45
C GLU A 91 14.48 -16.98 -19.30
N ALA A 92 13.75 -16.04 -18.69
CA ALA A 92 13.23 -14.86 -19.40
C ALA A 92 14.25 -13.72 -19.46
N VAL A 93 15.30 -13.76 -18.61
CA VAL A 93 16.34 -12.74 -18.53
C VAL A 93 17.18 -12.74 -19.81
N LEU A 94 17.19 -11.61 -20.50
CA LEU A 94 17.97 -11.36 -21.71
C LEU A 94 19.34 -10.76 -21.40
N SER A 95 19.44 -9.97 -20.34
CA SER A 95 20.67 -9.30 -19.91
C SER A 95 20.57 -8.79 -18.47
N GLY A 96 21.71 -8.64 -17.80
CA GLY A 96 21.78 -8.17 -16.42
C GLY A 96 21.60 -9.29 -15.39
N GLU A 97 21.48 -8.89 -14.13
CA GLU A 97 21.22 -9.78 -13.00
C GLU A 97 20.05 -9.16 -12.24
N ALA A 98 18.86 -9.74 -12.39
CA ALA A 98 17.61 -9.24 -11.80
C ALA A 98 17.63 -9.47 -10.28
N ILE A 99 18.22 -8.54 -9.53
CA ILE A 99 18.26 -8.60 -8.06
C ILE A 99 17.01 -7.90 -7.54
N GLU A 100 16.02 -8.70 -7.17
CA GLU A 100 14.68 -8.23 -6.87
C GLU A 100 14.41 -8.09 -5.37
N LYS A 101 13.59 -7.11 -5.02
CA LYS A 101 12.92 -7.01 -3.72
C LYS A 101 11.45 -6.65 -3.90
N GLY A 102 10.61 -7.12 -3.00
CA GLY A 102 9.18 -6.85 -3.02
C GLY A 102 8.57 -6.66 -1.63
N ALA A 103 7.43 -5.98 -1.59
CA ALA A 103 6.53 -5.97 -0.45
C ALA A 103 5.10 -6.16 -0.95
N LEU A 104 4.40 -7.14 -0.40
CA LEU A 104 2.99 -7.38 -0.68
C LEU A 104 2.13 -6.48 0.22
N HIS A 105 1.21 -5.72 -0.36
CA HIS A 105 0.32 -4.83 0.39
C HIS A 105 -1.09 -5.43 0.55
N LEU A 106 -1.61 -6.07 -0.49
CA LEU A 106 -2.94 -6.66 -0.51
C LEU A 106 -2.97 -7.83 -1.50
N THR A 107 -3.62 -8.93 -1.11
CA THR A 107 -4.10 -9.96 -2.04
C THR A 107 -5.53 -10.32 -1.65
N GLU A 108 -6.50 -9.89 -2.45
CA GLU A 108 -7.92 -10.15 -2.22
C GLU A 108 -8.63 -10.43 -3.55
N GLY A 109 -9.28 -11.59 -3.65
CA GLY A 109 -9.94 -12.01 -4.88
C GLY A 109 -8.95 -12.09 -6.06
N LYS A 110 -9.22 -11.34 -7.12
CA LYS A 110 -8.39 -11.27 -8.33
C LYS A 110 -7.36 -10.13 -8.30
N VAL A 111 -7.27 -9.40 -7.19
CA VAL A 111 -6.44 -8.19 -7.09
C VAL A 111 -5.26 -8.45 -6.17
N THR A 112 -4.07 -8.17 -6.69
CA THR A 112 -2.83 -8.15 -5.91
C THR A 112 -2.18 -6.78 -6.03
N ILE A 113 -1.88 -6.14 -4.90
CA ILE A 113 -1.21 -4.84 -4.83
C ILE A 113 0.11 -5.04 -4.08
N GLY A 114 1.19 -4.52 -4.64
CA GLY A 114 2.49 -4.57 -4.00
C GLY A 114 3.44 -3.51 -4.53
N THR A 115 4.64 -3.52 -3.98
CA THR A 115 5.76 -2.74 -4.47
C THR A 115 6.87 -3.69 -4.87
N TRP A 116 7.52 -3.38 -5.98
CA TRP A 116 8.63 -4.14 -6.52
C TRP A 116 9.80 -3.21 -6.82
N GLU A 117 11.00 -3.66 -6.50
CA GLU A 117 12.26 -3.01 -6.82
C GLU A 117 13.20 -4.01 -7.50
N CYS A 118 13.90 -3.57 -8.54
CA CYS A 118 14.92 -4.40 -9.18
C CYS A 118 16.07 -3.57 -9.74
N THR A 119 17.27 -4.16 -9.73
CA THR A 119 18.46 -3.65 -10.43
C THR A 119 18.29 -3.65 -11.94
N PRO A 120 19.13 -2.96 -12.72
CA PRO A 120 19.07 -3.00 -14.17
C PRO A 120 19.17 -4.42 -14.75
N TYR A 121 18.17 -4.80 -15.55
CA TYR A 121 18.10 -6.03 -16.32
C TYR A 121 17.09 -5.87 -17.46
N ALA A 122 17.02 -6.85 -18.36
CA ALA A 122 15.95 -6.93 -19.34
C ALA A 122 15.41 -8.35 -19.47
N GLU A 123 14.12 -8.47 -19.79
CA GLU A 123 13.44 -9.75 -20.01
C GLU A 123 12.43 -9.68 -21.17
N ILE A 124 11.95 -10.85 -21.60
CA ILE A 124 10.67 -10.96 -22.31
C ILE A 124 9.58 -11.18 -21.26
N LEU A 125 8.70 -10.20 -21.11
CA LEU A 125 7.58 -10.23 -20.16
C LEU A 125 6.30 -10.59 -20.89
N ALA A 126 5.54 -11.53 -20.32
CA ALA A 126 4.26 -11.98 -20.86
C ALA A 126 3.17 -11.99 -19.77
N TYR A 127 2.02 -11.38 -20.05
CA TYR A 127 0.82 -11.39 -19.21
C TYR A 127 -0.36 -11.99 -19.96
N PRO A 128 -0.47 -13.33 -20.04
CA PRO A 128 -1.49 -13.97 -20.87
C PRO A 128 -2.93 -13.79 -20.35
N ASN A 129 -3.13 -13.71 -19.02
CA ASN A 129 -4.45 -13.69 -18.37
C ASN A 129 -4.51 -12.68 -17.21
N MET A 130 -3.76 -11.58 -17.32
CA MET A 130 -3.61 -10.62 -16.22
C MET A 130 -3.30 -9.22 -16.75
N THR A 131 -3.82 -8.20 -16.08
CA THR A 131 -3.47 -6.80 -16.33
C THR A 131 -2.64 -6.25 -15.18
N GLU A 132 -1.57 -5.53 -15.48
CA GLU A 132 -0.78 -4.77 -14.49
C GLU A 132 -1.01 -3.27 -14.70
N TYR A 133 -1.47 -2.57 -13.67
CA TYR A 133 -1.30 -1.12 -13.55
C TYR A 133 -0.04 -0.84 -12.71
N THR A 134 0.75 0.15 -13.12
CA THR A 134 1.97 0.54 -12.40
C THR A 134 2.02 2.05 -12.19
N THR A 135 2.53 2.45 -11.03
CA THR A 135 3.10 3.78 -10.77
C THR A 135 4.59 3.65 -10.47
N VAL A 136 5.43 4.36 -11.23
CA VAL A 136 6.88 4.38 -11.01
C VAL A 136 7.22 5.38 -9.89
N LEU A 137 7.91 4.91 -8.84
CA LEU A 137 8.33 5.73 -7.71
C LEU A 137 9.74 6.30 -7.90
N SER A 138 10.67 5.49 -8.41
CA SER A 138 12.05 5.88 -8.70
C SER A 138 12.64 5.00 -9.81
N GLY A 139 13.72 5.47 -10.43
CA GLY A 139 14.40 4.76 -11.50
C GLY A 139 13.73 4.94 -12.85
N ARG A 140 14.01 4.03 -13.79
CA ARG A 140 13.61 4.14 -15.19
C ARG A 140 13.42 2.78 -15.82
N VAL A 141 12.37 2.64 -16.62
CA VAL A 141 12.05 1.44 -17.39
C VAL A 141 11.69 1.79 -18.83
N ALA A 142 12.14 0.98 -19.77
CA ALA A 142 11.68 0.97 -21.16
C ALA A 142 10.84 -0.28 -21.43
N ILE A 143 9.72 -0.11 -22.12
CA ILE A 143 8.83 -1.19 -22.51
C ILE A 143 8.69 -1.16 -24.02
N THR A 144 9.00 -2.28 -24.67
CA THR A 144 8.85 -2.46 -26.12
C THR A 144 7.67 -3.40 -26.39
N ASP A 145 6.66 -2.90 -27.10
CA ASP A 145 5.50 -3.69 -27.52
C ASP A 145 5.84 -4.59 -28.72
N ALA A 146 4.97 -5.52 -29.06
CA ALA A 146 5.14 -6.48 -30.16
C ALA A 146 5.29 -5.80 -31.54
N ASP A 147 4.76 -4.58 -31.70
CA ASP A 147 4.91 -3.78 -32.92
C ASP A 147 6.26 -3.03 -33.01
N GLY A 148 7.09 -3.14 -31.97
CA GLY A 148 8.39 -2.47 -31.87
C GLY A 148 8.33 -1.05 -31.28
N THR A 149 7.14 -0.55 -30.91
CA THR A 149 7.00 0.74 -30.23
C THR A 149 7.64 0.67 -28.85
N VAL A 150 8.52 1.63 -28.57
CA VAL A 150 9.20 1.75 -27.27
C VAL A 150 8.65 2.95 -26.51
N GLN A 151 8.31 2.75 -25.24
CA GLN A 151 7.97 3.82 -24.31
C GLN A 151 8.81 3.72 -23.05
N GLU A 152 9.30 4.86 -22.58
CA GLU A 152 10.03 4.97 -21.33
C GLU A 152 9.17 5.60 -20.24
N PHE A 153 9.34 5.11 -19.02
CA PHE A 153 8.64 5.60 -17.82
C PHE A 153 9.65 5.86 -16.70
N GLY A 154 9.49 7.00 -16.03
CA GLY A 154 10.29 7.44 -14.90
C GLY A 154 9.44 7.87 -13.70
N PRO A 155 10.03 8.51 -12.67
CA PRO A 155 9.34 8.80 -11.42
C PRO A 155 8.08 9.66 -11.62
N GLY A 156 6.94 9.17 -11.15
CA GLY A 156 5.63 9.82 -11.29
C GLY A 156 4.83 9.39 -12.53
N ASP A 157 5.47 8.70 -13.48
CA ASP A 157 4.77 8.12 -14.62
C ASP A 157 3.98 6.87 -14.22
N ASN A 158 2.96 6.58 -15.01
CA ASN A 158 2.09 5.43 -14.83
C ASN A 158 1.92 4.71 -16.16
N TYR A 159 1.80 3.39 -16.12
CA TYR A 159 1.53 2.60 -17.31
C TYR A 159 0.60 1.42 -16.99
N VAL A 160 0.01 0.86 -18.04
CA VAL A 160 -0.82 -0.34 -17.96
C VAL A 160 -0.34 -1.35 -18.99
N LEU A 161 0.02 -2.55 -18.52
CA LEU A 161 0.22 -3.72 -19.36
C LEU A 161 -1.06 -4.53 -19.33
N LYS A 162 -1.78 -4.57 -20.45
CA LYS A 162 -3.08 -5.25 -20.55
C LYS A 162 -2.89 -6.76 -20.61
N SER A 163 -3.92 -7.50 -20.21
CA SER A 163 -4.01 -8.93 -20.51
C SER A 163 -3.79 -9.18 -22.01
N GLY A 164 -2.96 -10.18 -22.31
CA GLY A 164 -2.42 -10.48 -23.63
C GLY A 164 -1.12 -9.75 -24.00
N PHE A 165 -0.54 -8.94 -23.12
CA PHE A 165 0.75 -8.29 -23.37
C PHE A 165 1.88 -9.33 -23.49
N GLU A 166 2.71 -9.18 -24.51
CA GLU A 166 3.98 -9.91 -24.68
C GLU A 166 4.99 -8.94 -25.32
N GLY A 167 6.08 -8.65 -24.61
CA GLY A 167 7.03 -7.64 -25.06
C GLY A 167 8.32 -7.63 -24.25
N ARG A 168 9.25 -6.74 -24.62
CA ARG A 168 10.49 -6.55 -23.87
C ARG A 168 10.26 -5.57 -22.72
N PHE A 169 10.62 -6.00 -21.52
CA PHE A 169 10.65 -5.15 -20.32
C PHE A 169 12.11 -4.93 -19.92
N GLU A 170 12.53 -3.67 -19.84
CA GLU A 170 13.93 -3.32 -19.60
C GLU A 170 14.07 -2.26 -18.52
N VAL A 171 14.63 -2.66 -17.37
CA VAL A 171 14.97 -1.77 -16.27
C VAL A 171 16.30 -1.09 -16.59
N LEU A 172 16.24 0.22 -16.86
CA LEU A 172 17.40 1.03 -17.29
C LEU A 172 18.19 1.58 -16.10
N GLU A 173 17.51 1.91 -15.02
CA GLU A 173 18.04 2.35 -13.73
C GLU A 173 17.28 1.59 -12.65
N THR A 174 17.87 1.31 -11.48
CA THR A 174 17.19 0.60 -10.39
C THR A 174 15.77 1.13 -10.18
N LEU A 175 14.78 0.32 -10.58
CA LEU A 175 13.39 0.74 -10.67
C LEU A 175 12.72 0.35 -9.37
N ARG A 176 11.95 1.28 -8.79
CA ARG A 176 10.95 0.96 -7.77
C ARG A 176 9.58 1.37 -8.27
N LYS A 177 8.63 0.45 -8.23
CA LYS A 177 7.25 0.66 -8.68
C LYS A 177 6.23 0.09 -7.71
N ILE A 178 5.08 0.76 -7.59
CA ILE A 178 3.87 0.15 -7.05
C ILE A 178 3.14 -0.50 -8.22
N TYR A 179 2.72 -1.75 -8.05
CA TYR A 179 1.95 -2.49 -9.02
C TYR A 179 0.57 -2.87 -8.48
N VAL A 180 -0.39 -2.96 -9.39
CA VAL A 180 -1.70 -3.58 -9.17
C VAL A 180 -1.89 -4.61 -10.26
N LEU A 181 -1.88 -5.88 -9.87
CA LEU A 181 -2.19 -7.01 -10.73
C LEU A 181 -3.67 -7.35 -10.61
N ILE A 182 -4.32 -7.54 -11.75
CA ILE A 182 -5.73 -7.91 -11.86
C ILE A 182 -5.82 -9.13 -12.76
N GLU A 183 -6.20 -10.27 -12.20
CA GLU A 183 -6.44 -11.51 -12.94
C GLU A 183 -7.80 -11.46 -13.67
N ASP A 184 -7.87 -12.09 -14.84
CA ASP A 184 -9.09 -12.15 -15.68
C ASP A 184 -10.20 -13.04 -15.11
#